data_AF-A0A7S4RYU3-F1
#
_entry.id   AF-A0A7S4RYU3-F1
#
_cell.length_a   1.000
_cell.length_b   1.000
_cell.length_c   1.000
_cell.angle_alpha   90.00
_cell.angle_beta   90.00
_cell.angle_gamma   90.00
#
_symmetry.space_group_name_H-M   'P 1'
#
loop_
_entity.id
_entity.type
_entity.pdbx_description
1 polymer ?
#
loop_
_entity_poly.entity_id
_entity_poly.type
_entity_poly.pdbx_seq_one_letter_code
_entity_poly.pdbx_strand_id
1 'polypeptide(L)'
;MNVPIGCWTRLLCMSILRLVFGFVYSLVGYMCGFIFRSSVNYPLPTFLSLGLIYVVSWIRNKRRETRETRDLVFRIREMAYERLMECRRGSIGGGGVDSPAGRGVDGYAVLFLRDEIGHELYPCSMKERKKFFVRVWPKVVAEVRYDNRVRKVQRVVEGGKKLDHWEWIAPVTGYKNR
;
A
#
# COMPACT_ATOMS: atom_id res chain seq x y z
N MET A 1 54.28 18.21 29.26
CA MET A 1 53.05 17.46 29.59
C MET A 1 52.33 17.16 28.28
N ASN A 2 52.35 15.89 27.83
CA ASN A 2 51.69 15.49 26.59
C ASN A 2 50.25 15.09 26.91
N VAL A 3 49.29 15.94 26.55
CA VAL A 3 47.86 15.62 26.71
C VAL A 3 47.49 14.52 25.72
N PRO A 4 46.81 13.44 26.13
CA PRO A 4 46.46 12.34 25.24
C PRO A 4 45.55 12.82 24.09
N ILE A 5 45.82 12.32 22.89
CA ILE A 5 45.15 12.71 21.63
C ILE A 5 43.62 12.56 21.74
N GLY A 6 43.12 11.59 22.51
CA GLY A 6 41.69 11.38 22.74
C GLY A 6 40.97 12.54 23.47
N CYS A 7 41.70 13.36 24.24
CA CYS A 7 41.13 14.53 24.89
C CYS A 7 40.88 15.66 23.87
N TRP A 8 41.85 15.87 22.97
CA TRP A 8 41.76 16.86 21.89
C TRP A 8 40.64 16.56 20.92
N THR A 9 40.46 15.29 20.53
CA THR A 9 39.39 14.90 19.61
C THR A 9 38.01 15.12 20.22
N ARG A 10 37.82 14.83 21.51
CA ARG A 10 36.55 15.06 22.22
C ARG A 10 36.22 16.56 22.33
N LEU A 11 37.22 17.40 22.64
CA LEU A 11 37.06 18.85 22.69
C LEU A 11 36.73 19.45 21.32
N LEU A 12 37.42 19.00 20.26
CA LEU A 12 37.12 19.41 18.88
C LEU A 12 35.71 18.99 18.45
N CYS A 13 35.31 17.76 18.75
CA CYS A 13 33.97 17.26 18.43
C CYS A 13 32.87 18.09 19.11
N MET A 14 32.99 18.35 20.42
CA MET A 14 32.03 19.19 21.14
C MET A 14 31.99 20.63 20.61
N SER A 15 33.14 21.17 20.21
CA SER A 15 33.23 22.52 19.63
C SER A 15 32.56 22.60 18.26
N ILE A 16 32.80 21.61 17.40
CA ILE A 16 32.15 21.50 16.08
C ILE A 16 30.64 21.33 16.25
N LEU A 17 30.18 20.44 17.14
CA LEU A 17 28.76 20.26 17.40
C LEU A 17 28.11 21.57 17.86
N ARG A 18 28.73 22.27 18.82
CA ARG A 18 28.21 23.56 19.29
C ARG A 18 28.15 24.61 18.18
N LEU A 19 29.15 24.65 17.30
CA LEU A 19 29.17 25.55 16.15
C LEU A 19 28.06 25.21 15.16
N VAL A 20 27.87 23.93 14.85
CA VAL A 20 26.80 23.46 13.95
C VAL A 20 25.42 23.79 14.54
N PHE A 21 25.19 23.49 15.82
CA PHE A 21 23.93 23.83 16.48
C PHE A 21 23.69 25.34 16.53
N GLY A 22 24.73 26.13 16.84
CA GLY A 22 24.64 27.59 16.84
C GLY A 22 24.33 28.16 15.45
N PHE A 23 24.97 27.62 14.41
CA PHE A 23 24.71 27.99 13.02
C PHE A 23 23.28 27.67 12.61
N VAL A 24 22.79 26.45 12.88
CA VAL A 24 21.42 26.04 12.58
C VAL A 24 20.41 26.90 13.34
N TYR A 25 20.64 27.15 14.63
CA TYR A 25 19.76 28.01 15.43
C TYR A 25 19.70 29.44 14.89
N SER A 26 20.84 30.02 14.55
CA SER A 26 20.93 31.37 13.97
C SER A 26 20.22 31.44 12.61
N LEU A 27 20.43 30.43 11.76
CA LEU A 27 19.79 30.34 10.45
C LEU A 27 18.27 30.22 10.55
N VAL A 28 17.76 29.39 11.46
CA VAL A 28 16.32 29.29 11.74
C VAL A 28 15.77 30.61 12.25
N GLY A 29 16.46 31.26 13.20
CA GLY A 29 16.08 32.57 13.71
C GLY A 29 16.00 33.64 12.60
N TYR A 30 16.99 33.66 11.70
CA TYR A 30 17.02 34.58 10.56
C TYR A 30 15.87 34.32 9.59
N MET A 31 15.57 33.05 9.27
CA MET A 31 14.46 32.68 8.39
C MET A 31 13.11 33.06 9.02
N CYS A 32 12.91 32.80 10.31
CA CYS A 32 11.71 33.20 11.04
C CYS A 32 11.54 34.73 11.05
N GLY A 33 12.62 35.48 11.32
CA GLY A 33 12.61 36.94 11.27
C GLY A 33 12.32 37.48 9.87
N PHE A 34 12.89 36.87 8.84
CA PHE A 34 12.64 37.21 7.44
C PHE A 34 11.17 36.97 7.05
N ILE A 35 10.63 35.80 7.40
CA ILE A 35 9.21 35.47 7.16
C ILE A 35 8.31 36.46 7.91
N PHE A 36 8.57 36.73 9.19
CA PHE A 36 7.77 37.67 9.98
C PHE A 36 7.80 39.08 9.37
N ARG A 37 8.98 39.59 9.03
CA ARG A 37 9.15 40.91 8.43
C ARG A 37 8.50 40.99 7.04
N SER A 38 8.61 39.93 6.25
CA SER A 38 7.92 39.82 4.96
C SER A 38 6.40 39.83 5.13
N SER A 39 5.87 39.11 6.12
CA SER A 39 4.43 39.06 6.43
C SER A 39 3.87 40.39 6.92
N VAL A 40 4.62 41.14 7.73
CA VAL A 40 4.20 42.48 8.21
C VAL A 40 4.20 43.49 7.07
N ASN A 41 5.24 43.48 6.22
CA ASN A 41 5.36 44.45 5.13
C ASN A 41 4.44 44.13 3.95
N TYR A 42 4.16 42.85 3.70
CA TYR A 42 3.38 42.39 2.55
C TYR A 42 2.44 41.24 2.94
N PRO A 43 1.31 41.52 3.62
CA PRO A 43 0.42 40.49 4.14
C PRO A 43 -0.27 39.69 3.03
N LEU A 44 -0.74 40.35 1.96
CA LEU A 44 -1.45 39.66 0.86
C LEU A 44 -0.59 38.60 0.12
N PRO A 45 0.62 38.90 -0.38
CA PRO A 45 1.42 37.90 -1.10
C PRO A 45 1.94 36.78 -0.18
N THR A 46 2.16 37.06 1.11
CA THR A 46 2.56 36.02 2.08
C THR A 46 1.42 35.04 2.34
N PHE A 47 0.18 35.51 2.51
CA PHE A 47 -0.97 34.61 2.61
C PHE A 47 -1.21 33.79 1.33
N LEU A 48 -1.08 34.42 0.15
CA LEU A 48 -1.23 33.72 -1.13
C LEU A 48 -0.16 32.63 -1.32
N SER A 49 1.10 32.93 -1.00
CA SER A 49 2.19 31.94 -1.10
C SER A 49 2.02 30.79 -0.12
N LEU A 50 1.65 31.05 1.15
CA LEU A 50 1.35 30.02 2.13
C LEU A 50 0.15 29.16 1.70
N GLY A 51 -0.92 29.78 1.20
CA GLY A 51 -2.08 29.08 0.66
C GLY A 51 -1.71 28.16 -0.51
N LEU A 52 -0.89 28.65 -1.44
CA LEU A 52 -0.42 27.85 -2.57
C LEU A 52 0.46 26.67 -2.10
N ILE A 53 1.39 26.90 -1.16
CA ILE A 53 2.21 25.84 -0.57
C ILE A 53 1.33 24.79 0.12
N TYR A 54 0.31 25.22 0.86
CA TYR A 54 -0.64 24.32 1.51
C TYR A 54 -1.42 23.49 0.49
N VAL A 55 -1.97 24.10 -0.56
CA VAL A 55 -2.70 23.42 -1.63
C VAL A 55 -1.80 22.42 -2.35
N VAL A 56 -0.58 22.81 -2.71
CA VAL A 56 0.40 21.91 -3.36
C VAL A 56 0.74 20.75 -2.44
N SER A 57 0.98 21.00 -1.15
CA SER A 57 1.28 19.95 -0.17
C SER A 57 0.11 18.99 0.01
N TRP A 58 -1.11 19.52 0.07
CA TRP A 58 -2.34 18.72 0.14
C TRP A 58 -2.52 17.85 -1.11
N ILE A 59 -2.33 18.41 -2.31
CA ILE A 59 -2.39 17.66 -3.57
C ILE A 59 -1.32 16.55 -3.59
N ARG A 60 -0.08 16.87 -3.18
CA ARG A 60 1.01 15.89 -3.11
C ARG A 60 0.71 14.76 -2.14
N ASN A 61 0.22 15.09 -0.95
CA ASN A 61 -0.15 14.09 0.06
C ASN A 61 -1.31 13.22 -0.46
N LYS A 62 -2.33 13.84 -1.08
CA LYS A 62 -3.46 13.11 -1.65
C LYS A 62 -3.05 12.17 -2.78
N ARG A 63 -2.14 12.62 -3.64
CA ARG A 63 -1.57 11.79 -4.71
C ARG A 63 -0.77 10.62 -4.13
N ARG A 64 -0.01 10.85 -3.06
CA ARG A 64 0.75 9.79 -2.38
C ARG A 64 -0.17 8.71 -1.80
N GLU A 65 -1.19 9.10 -1.03
CA GLU A 65 -2.20 8.17 -0.50
C GLU A 65 -2.87 7.35 -1.61
N THR A 66 -3.15 8.00 -2.74
CA THR A 66 -3.79 7.35 -3.90
C THR A 66 -2.85 6.36 -4.57
N ARG A 67 -1.56 6.69 -4.71
CA ARG A 67 -0.53 5.77 -5.25
C ARG A 67 -0.36 4.56 -4.35
N GLU A 68 -0.15 4.77 -3.06
CA GLU A 68 -0.01 3.67 -2.08
C GLU A 68 -1.23 2.74 -2.10
N THR A 69 -2.44 3.30 -2.22
CA THR A 69 -3.66 2.49 -2.34
C THR A 69 -3.72 1.72 -3.67
N ARG A 70 -3.31 2.34 -4.78
CA ARG A 70 -3.29 1.67 -6.09
C ARG A 70 -2.28 0.53 -6.13
N ASP A 71 -1.09 0.73 -5.57
CA ASP A 71 -0.04 -0.28 -5.52
C ASP A 71 -0.49 -1.49 -4.67
N LEU A 72 -1.17 -1.23 -3.55
CA LEU A 72 -1.78 -2.30 -2.74
C LEU A 72 -2.88 -3.04 -3.52
N VAL A 73 -3.79 -2.33 -4.19
CA VAL A 73 -4.85 -2.95 -5.01
C VAL A 73 -4.25 -3.82 -6.10
N PHE A 74 -3.22 -3.33 -6.79
CA PHE A 74 -2.51 -4.07 -7.83
C PHE A 74 -1.92 -5.38 -7.28
N ARG A 75 -1.17 -5.30 -6.17
CA ARG A 75 -0.57 -6.48 -5.52
C ARG A 75 -1.63 -7.50 -5.07
N ILE A 76 -2.73 -7.04 -4.48
CA ILE A 76 -3.82 -7.91 -4.05
C ILE A 76 -4.51 -8.58 -5.23
N ARG A 77 -4.71 -7.84 -6.33
CA ARG A 77 -5.27 -8.38 -7.56
C ARG A 77 -4.39 -9.48 -8.14
N GLU A 78 -3.07 -9.29 -8.15
CA GLU A 78 -2.12 -10.32 -8.60
C GLU A 78 -2.22 -11.58 -7.73
N MET A 79 -2.22 -11.45 -6.40
CA MET A 79 -2.41 -12.60 -5.51
C MET A 79 -3.75 -13.31 -5.76
N ALA A 80 -4.82 -12.54 -5.96
CA ALA A 80 -6.13 -13.10 -6.32
C ALA A 80 -6.07 -13.89 -7.64
N TYR A 81 -5.34 -13.38 -8.64
CA TYR A 81 -5.15 -14.06 -9.92
C TYR A 81 -4.30 -15.32 -9.79
N GLU A 82 -3.23 -15.28 -9.00
CA GLU A 82 -2.41 -16.46 -8.69
C GLU A 82 -3.26 -17.57 -8.08
N ARG A 83 -4.06 -17.27 -7.06
CA ARG A 83 -4.94 -18.29 -6.44
C ARG A 83 -6.00 -18.84 -7.41
N LEU A 84 -6.55 -18.00 -8.28
CA LEU A 84 -7.48 -18.43 -9.31
C LEU A 84 -6.82 -19.32 -10.38
N MET A 85 -5.58 -19.00 -10.76
CA MET A 85 -4.78 -19.81 -11.68
C MET A 85 -4.39 -21.16 -11.06
N GLU A 86 -3.99 -21.18 -9.79
CA GLU A 86 -3.68 -22.40 -9.04
C GLU A 86 -4.90 -23.33 -8.97
N CYS A 87 -6.08 -22.77 -8.67
CA CYS A 87 -7.34 -23.52 -8.64
C CYS A 87 -7.63 -24.17 -10.00
N ARG A 88 -7.45 -23.43 -11.10
CA ARG A 88 -7.61 -23.97 -12.45
C ARG A 88 -6.55 -25.02 -12.81
N ARG A 89 -5.31 -24.84 -12.40
CA ARG A 89 -4.23 -25.81 -12.67
C ARG A 89 -4.49 -27.13 -11.94
N GLY A 90 -4.96 -27.06 -10.70
CA GLY A 90 -5.38 -28.23 -9.92
C GLY A 90 -6.53 -29.00 -10.57
N SER A 91 -7.48 -28.31 -11.23
CA SER A 91 -8.59 -28.98 -11.93
C SER A 91 -8.19 -29.66 -13.24
N ILE A 92 -7.19 -29.13 -13.95
CA ILE A 92 -6.68 -29.70 -15.22
C ILE A 92 -5.76 -30.92 -14.98
N GLY A 93 -5.12 -31.01 -13.80
CA GLY A 93 -4.09 -32.00 -13.47
C GLY A 93 -4.58 -33.39 -13.00
N GLY A 94 -5.88 -33.65 -12.96
CA GLY A 94 -6.45 -34.91 -12.44
C GLY A 94 -6.83 -34.80 -10.96
N GLY A 95 -8.06 -35.21 -10.66
CA GLY A 95 -8.76 -34.96 -9.40
C GLY A 95 -8.03 -35.42 -8.15
N GLY A 96 -7.58 -34.47 -7.33
CA GLY A 96 -7.25 -34.69 -5.93
C GLY A 96 -8.49 -34.46 -5.07
N VAL A 97 -8.93 -35.53 -4.40
CA VAL A 97 -10.14 -35.63 -3.55
C VAL A 97 -10.10 -34.74 -2.30
N ASP A 98 -8.96 -34.11 -1.99
CA ASP A 98 -8.73 -33.38 -0.73
C ASP A 98 -8.56 -31.87 -0.94
N SER A 99 -9.27 -31.27 -1.89
CA SER A 99 -9.24 -29.80 -2.01
C SER A 99 -10.09 -29.16 -0.90
N PRO A 100 -9.50 -28.29 -0.05
CA PRO A 100 -10.21 -27.69 1.07
C PRO A 100 -11.45 -26.92 0.61
N ALA A 101 -12.53 -27.00 1.40
CA ALA A 101 -13.86 -26.48 1.09
C ALA A 101 -13.80 -25.08 0.44
N GLY A 102 -14.21 -25.01 -0.83
CA GLY A 102 -14.20 -23.79 -1.65
C GLY A 102 -13.20 -23.78 -2.82
N ARG A 103 -12.31 -24.77 -2.91
CA ARG A 103 -11.35 -24.94 -4.02
C ARG A 103 -11.82 -26.09 -4.93
N GLY A 104 -12.88 -25.87 -5.70
CA GLY A 104 -13.43 -26.88 -6.61
C GLY A 104 -13.02 -26.65 -8.07
N VAL A 105 -13.30 -27.66 -8.93
CA VAL A 105 -13.29 -27.55 -10.41
C VAL A 105 -14.15 -26.37 -10.91
N ASP A 106 -15.04 -25.90 -10.03
CA ASP A 106 -16.12 -24.96 -10.22
C ASP A 106 -15.80 -23.50 -9.87
N GLY A 107 -14.53 -23.17 -9.63
CA GLY A 107 -14.09 -21.81 -9.32
C GLY A 107 -13.98 -21.52 -7.82
N TYR A 108 -13.54 -20.30 -7.53
CA TYR A 108 -13.19 -19.87 -6.17
C TYR A 108 -14.25 -18.89 -5.65
N ALA A 109 -14.86 -19.20 -4.50
CA ALA A 109 -15.82 -18.33 -3.87
C ALA A 109 -15.18 -17.00 -3.42
N VAL A 110 -15.76 -15.86 -3.84
CA VAL A 110 -15.15 -14.54 -3.68
C VAL A 110 -14.92 -14.16 -2.21
N LEU A 111 -15.83 -14.57 -1.33
CA LEU A 111 -15.71 -14.33 0.11
C LEU A 111 -14.52 -15.08 0.71
N PHE A 112 -14.34 -16.35 0.36
CA PHE A 112 -13.19 -17.14 0.81
C PHE A 112 -11.88 -16.59 0.27
N LEU A 113 -11.86 -16.15 -1.01
CA LEU A 113 -10.68 -15.54 -1.62
C LEU A 113 -10.26 -14.27 -0.87
N ARG A 114 -11.24 -13.42 -0.55
CA ARG A 114 -11.02 -12.21 0.25
C ARG A 114 -10.44 -12.56 1.62
N ASP A 115 -11.05 -13.52 2.30
CA ASP A 115 -10.70 -13.84 3.67
C ASP A 115 -9.31 -14.49 3.74
N GLU A 116 -8.99 -15.39 2.82
CA GLU A 116 -7.66 -16.00 2.69
C GLU A 116 -6.57 -14.95 2.47
N ILE A 117 -6.75 -14.07 1.47
CA ILE A 117 -5.78 -12.99 1.19
C ILE A 117 -5.66 -12.02 2.38
N GLY A 118 -6.79 -11.70 3.02
CA GLY A 118 -6.80 -10.82 4.18
C GLY A 118 -6.04 -11.41 5.38
N HIS A 119 -6.19 -12.71 5.61
CA HIS A 119 -5.48 -13.44 6.66
C HIS A 119 -3.99 -13.59 6.35
N GLU A 120 -3.62 -13.79 5.08
CA GLU A 120 -2.23 -13.86 4.64
C GLU A 120 -1.49 -12.52 4.81
N LEU A 121 -2.11 -11.41 4.39
CA LEU A 121 -1.49 -10.08 4.51
C LEU A 121 -1.43 -9.56 5.95
N TYR A 122 -2.44 -9.89 6.76
CA TYR A 122 -2.62 -9.31 8.09
C TYR A 122 -2.97 -10.38 9.14
N PRO A 123 -2.07 -11.35 9.41
CA PRO A 123 -2.37 -12.49 10.27
C PRO A 123 -2.74 -12.04 11.68
N CYS A 124 -1.96 -11.14 12.27
CA CYS A 124 -2.10 -10.72 13.66
C CYS A 124 -3.03 -9.52 13.87
N SER A 125 -3.46 -8.82 12.80
CA SER A 125 -4.13 -7.52 12.90
C SER A 125 -5.56 -7.53 12.37
N MET A 126 -6.53 -7.70 13.28
CA MET A 126 -7.96 -7.60 12.95
C MET A 126 -8.35 -6.21 12.41
N LYS A 127 -7.71 -5.16 12.93
CA LYS A 127 -7.98 -3.77 12.50
C LYS A 127 -7.58 -3.56 11.04
N GLU A 128 -6.43 -4.10 10.63
CA GLU A 128 -5.97 -3.99 9.25
C GLU A 128 -6.78 -4.86 8.31
N ARG A 129 -7.17 -6.08 8.72
CA ARG A 129 -8.13 -6.92 7.97
C ARG A 129 -9.45 -6.20 7.72
N LYS A 130 -10.03 -5.57 8.75
CA LYS A 130 -11.25 -4.76 8.59
C LYS A 130 -11.05 -3.59 7.62
N LYS A 131 -9.91 -2.89 7.71
CA LYS A 131 -9.56 -1.80 6.77
C LYS A 131 -9.45 -2.33 5.34
N PHE A 132 -8.80 -3.48 5.15
CA PHE A 132 -8.67 -4.16 3.86
C PHE A 132 -10.04 -4.52 3.27
N PHE A 133 -10.90 -5.21 4.04
CA PHE A 133 -12.23 -5.63 3.59
C PHE A 133 -13.13 -4.46 3.18
N VAL A 134 -13.06 -3.34 3.89
CA VAL A 134 -13.95 -2.20 3.64
C VAL A 134 -13.39 -1.23 2.59
N ARG A 135 -12.07 -0.99 2.57
CA ARG A 135 -11.49 0.09 1.75
C ARG A 135 -10.73 -0.39 0.51
N VAL A 136 -10.13 -1.57 0.57
CA VAL A 136 -9.22 -2.05 -0.47
C VAL A 136 -9.91 -3.10 -1.34
N TRP A 137 -10.54 -4.10 -0.73
CA TRP A 137 -11.21 -5.19 -1.45
C TRP A 137 -12.26 -4.71 -2.47
N PRO A 138 -13.14 -3.73 -2.17
CA PRO A 138 -14.11 -3.26 -3.16
C PRO A 138 -13.45 -2.63 -4.40
N LYS A 139 -12.25 -2.06 -4.27
CA LYS A 139 -11.49 -1.51 -5.39
C LYS A 139 -10.91 -2.63 -6.26
N VAL A 140 -10.39 -3.68 -5.63
CA VAL A 140 -9.94 -4.90 -6.33
C VAL A 140 -11.10 -5.50 -7.11
N VAL A 141 -12.27 -5.69 -6.47
CA VAL A 141 -13.48 -6.18 -7.12
C VAL A 141 -13.88 -5.31 -8.30
N ALA A 142 -13.80 -3.99 -8.17
CA ALA A 142 -14.10 -3.06 -9.26
C ALA A 142 -13.13 -3.25 -10.46
N GLU A 143 -11.84 -3.44 -10.23
CA GLU A 143 -10.88 -3.71 -11.31
C GLU A 143 -11.14 -5.08 -11.97
N VAL A 144 -11.32 -6.13 -11.16
CA VAL A 144 -11.65 -7.47 -11.66
C VAL A 144 -12.98 -7.47 -12.39
N ARG A 145 -13.91 -6.55 -12.08
CA ARG A 145 -15.19 -6.40 -12.78
C ARG A 145 -15.01 -6.23 -14.28
N TYR A 146 -14.01 -5.45 -14.68
CA TYR A 146 -13.72 -5.12 -16.08
C TYR A 146 -12.69 -6.06 -16.72
N ASP A 147 -12.11 -6.99 -15.95
CA ASP A 147 -11.16 -7.95 -16.49
C ASP A 147 -11.87 -9.14 -17.15
N ASN A 148 -11.58 -9.35 -18.43
CA ASN A 148 -12.11 -10.45 -19.24
C ASN A 148 -11.41 -11.79 -18.99
N ARG A 149 -10.32 -11.81 -18.19
CA ARG A 149 -9.60 -13.05 -17.83
C ARG A 149 -10.31 -13.84 -16.72
N VAL A 150 -11.23 -13.19 -16.00
CA VAL A 150 -11.97 -13.78 -14.88
C VAL A 150 -13.46 -13.82 -15.19
N ARG A 151 -14.01 -15.03 -15.25
CA ARG A 151 -15.46 -15.26 -15.35
C ARG A 151 -16.09 -15.17 -13.97
N LYS A 152 -17.23 -14.49 -13.88
CA LYS A 152 -17.99 -14.30 -12.64
C LYS A 152 -19.27 -15.12 -12.74
N VAL A 153 -19.44 -16.06 -11.82
CA VAL A 153 -20.56 -16.99 -11.84
C VAL A 153 -21.25 -16.92 -10.48
N GLN A 154 -22.56 -16.83 -10.47
CA GLN A 154 -23.34 -17.01 -9.25
C GLN A 154 -23.73 -18.47 -9.13
N ARG A 155 -23.33 -19.10 -8.03
CA ARG A 155 -23.63 -20.52 -7.77
C ARG A 155 -24.42 -20.63 -6.47
N VAL A 156 -25.39 -21.54 -6.47
CA VAL A 156 -26.14 -21.90 -5.27
C VAL A 156 -25.33 -22.92 -4.49
N VAL A 157 -24.95 -22.59 -3.27
CA VAL A 157 -24.26 -23.51 -2.36
C VAL A 157 -25.29 -24.27 -1.52
N GLU A 158 -24.89 -25.40 -0.96
CA GLU A 158 -25.69 -26.18 -0.01
C GLU A 158 -26.32 -25.26 1.04
N GLY A 159 -27.65 -25.28 1.13
CA GLY A 159 -28.44 -24.32 1.91
C GLY A 159 -29.10 -23.20 1.10
N GLY A 160 -29.10 -23.27 -0.24
CA GLY A 160 -29.90 -22.40 -1.11
C GLY A 160 -29.37 -20.97 -1.27
N LYS A 161 -28.22 -20.65 -0.67
CA LYS A 161 -27.61 -19.32 -0.75
C LYS A 161 -26.83 -19.18 -2.05
N LYS A 162 -27.08 -18.09 -2.78
CA LYS A 162 -26.31 -17.71 -3.96
C LYS A 162 -25.02 -17.03 -3.52
N LEU A 163 -23.87 -17.57 -3.94
CA LEU A 163 -22.55 -17.00 -3.71
C LEU A 163 -21.87 -16.68 -5.03
N ASP A 164 -21.21 -15.53 -5.08
CA ASP A 164 -20.37 -15.14 -6.22
C ASP A 164 -19.09 -15.98 -6.22
N HIS A 165 -18.80 -16.59 -7.36
CA HIS A 165 -17.60 -17.36 -7.65
C HIS A 165 -16.84 -16.70 -8.79
N TRP A 166 -15.52 -16.70 -8.68
CA TRP A 166 -14.61 -16.25 -9.72
C TRP A 166 -13.86 -17.44 -10.30
N GLU A 167 -13.73 -17.45 -11.62
CA GLU A 167 -13.09 -18.51 -12.37
C GLU A 167 -12.09 -17.91 -13.35
N TRP A 168 -10.87 -18.44 -13.37
CA TRP A 168 -9.88 -18.03 -14.36
C TRP A 168 -10.22 -18.63 -15.73
N ILE A 169 -10.47 -17.82 -16.75
CA ILE A 169 -10.81 -18.28 -18.11
C ILE A 169 -9.69 -18.07 -19.13
N ALA A 170 -8.75 -17.16 -18.88
CA ALA A 170 -7.61 -16.96 -19.77
C ALA A 170 -6.68 -18.18 -19.85
N PRO A 171 -6.07 -18.48 -21.01
CA PRO A 171 -5.14 -19.60 -21.13
C PRO A 171 -3.98 -19.42 -20.15
N VAL A 172 -3.67 -20.47 -19.39
CA VAL A 172 -2.46 -20.51 -18.56
C VAL A 172 -1.31 -20.75 -19.52
N THR A 173 -0.74 -19.67 -20.05
CA THR A 173 0.46 -19.76 -20.88
C THR A 173 1.58 -20.29 -19.99
N GLY A 174 1.93 -21.56 -20.19
CA GLY A 174 3.07 -22.15 -19.51
C GLY A 174 4.30 -21.31 -19.81
N TYR A 175 4.86 -20.71 -18.77
CA TYR A 175 6.18 -20.10 -18.84
C TYR A 175 7.16 -21.25 -19.11
N LYS A 176 7.41 -21.53 -20.40
CA LYS A 176 8.54 -22.37 -20.81
C LYS A 176 9.77 -21.52 -20.51
N ASN A 177 10.41 -21.79 -19.37
CA ASN A 177 11.76 -21.30 -19.10
C ASN A 177 12.63 -21.62 -20.34
N ARG A 178 13.07 -20.57 -21.03
CA ARG A 178 14.21 -20.60 -21.93
C ARG A 178 15.33 -19.86 -21.24
#